data_AF-A0A8C9GU74-F1
#
_entry.id   AF-A0A8C9GU74-F1
#
_cell.length_a   1.000
_cell.length_b   1.000
_cell.length_c   1.000
_cell.angle_alpha   90.00
_cell.angle_beta   90.00
_cell.angle_gamma   90.00
#
_symmetry.space_group_name_H-M   'P 1'
#
loop_
_entity.id
_entity.type
_entity.pdbx_description
1 polymer ?
#
loop_
_entity_poly.entity_id
_entity_poly.type
_entity_poly.pdbx_seq_one_letter_code
_entity_poly.pdbx_strand_id
1 'polypeptide(L)'
;MLYRGSSLTKEVKWVIFDEIHYMRDKDRVIQMCHSRNYTPLIIFAFSKKECEKNATEMLKIDLTDDSEKEIIKELYENAIRILADDDRALPQVQFILPLLLRGIGIHHGGLLPIIKEIIEIMFQESLLKVLFSTETFSMGINMPAKTVVFTSLRKFDGVEKRLITSGEYIQMAGRAGRRGLDDRGIVIIMLDSVLNSQQAEELFVGEANRLLSQFHLGYNMILNLLRIEGITPKFMIERSFYQYQGPMTFSVYQCDIHVNKHFFFIYIYIYFFYIVTIHYNKKKNK
;
A
#
# COMPACT_ATOMS: atom_id res chain seq x y z
N MET A 1 31.16 -9.90 -8.03
CA MET A 1 31.79 -8.80 -8.81
C MET A 1 31.36 -7.47 -8.19
N LEU A 2 32.24 -6.81 -7.45
CA LEU A 2 31.96 -5.56 -6.75
C LEU A 2 31.88 -4.41 -7.76
N TYR A 3 30.73 -3.76 -7.88
CA TYR A 3 30.59 -2.53 -8.67
C TYR A 3 31.35 -1.40 -7.94
N ARG A 4 32.57 -1.12 -8.38
CA ARG A 4 33.34 0.07 -7.97
C ARG A 4 33.06 1.18 -8.98
N GLY A 5 32.36 2.23 -8.57
CA GLY A 5 32.45 3.53 -9.25
C GLY A 5 31.17 4.36 -9.27
N SER A 6 31.00 5.23 -8.28
CA SER A 6 30.93 6.69 -8.47
C SER A 6 31.03 7.38 -7.11
N SER A 7 31.67 8.54 -7.05
CA SER A 7 31.93 9.32 -5.82
C SER A 7 30.69 10.02 -5.22
N LEU A 8 29.49 9.55 -5.57
CA LEU A 8 28.19 10.16 -5.20
C LEU A 8 27.29 9.26 -4.36
N THR A 9 27.63 7.98 -4.16
CA THR A 9 26.88 7.11 -3.25
C THR A 9 27.25 7.43 -1.80
N LYS A 10 26.45 8.27 -1.13
CA LYS A 10 26.40 8.33 0.34
C LYS A 10 26.31 6.91 0.90
N GLU A 11 27.40 6.41 1.47
CA GLU A 11 27.55 5.15 2.25
C GLU A 11 26.54 4.02 2.01
N VAL A 12 26.19 3.70 0.76
CA VAL A 12 25.45 2.47 0.44
C VAL A 12 26.47 1.34 0.43
N LYS A 13 26.80 0.80 1.60
CA LYS A 13 27.55 -0.46 1.71
C LYS A 13 26.60 -1.60 1.33
N TRP A 14 26.61 -1.96 0.05
CA TRP A 14 25.96 -3.17 -0.42
C TRP A 14 26.63 -4.38 0.24
N VAL A 15 25.90 -5.08 1.10
CA VAL A 15 26.25 -6.46 1.43
C VAL A 15 25.67 -7.31 0.31
N ILE A 16 26.40 -7.42 -0.80
CA ILE A 16 26.18 -8.52 -1.74
C ILE A 16 26.68 -9.75 -1.01
N PHE A 17 25.77 -10.55 -0.46
CA PHE A 17 26.15 -11.88 0.01
C PHE A 17 26.64 -12.63 -1.21
N ASP A 18 27.93 -13.01 -1.21
CA ASP A 18 28.66 -13.63 -2.31
C ASP A 18 28.16 -15.05 -2.66
N GLU A 19 27.01 -15.44 -2.11
CA GLU A 19 26.35 -16.69 -2.37
C GLU A 19 25.15 -16.43 -3.31
N ILE A 20 25.45 -16.33 -4.61
CA ILE A 20 24.49 -16.15 -5.72
C ILE A 20 23.35 -17.19 -5.70
N HIS A 21 23.47 -18.25 -4.90
CA HIS A 21 22.45 -19.30 -4.71
C HIS A 21 21.35 -18.96 -3.68
N TYR A 22 21.49 -17.89 -2.88
CA TYR A 22 20.52 -17.57 -1.81
C TYR A 22 19.45 -16.55 -2.24
N MET A 23 19.62 -15.87 -3.37
CA MET A 23 18.78 -14.72 -3.74
C MET A 23 17.43 -15.08 -4.39
N ARG A 24 17.10 -16.38 -4.55
CA ARG A 24 15.80 -16.83 -5.09
C ARG A 24 14.92 -17.57 -4.08
N ASP A 25 15.49 -18.01 -2.96
CA ASP A 25 14.81 -18.84 -1.98
C ASP A 25 14.47 -18.03 -0.73
N LYS A 26 13.18 -17.70 -0.58
CA LYS A 26 12.68 -16.87 0.54
C LYS A 26 12.95 -17.54 1.89
N ASP A 27 12.83 -18.86 1.96
CA ASP A 27 13.05 -19.64 3.18
C ASP A 27 14.46 -19.42 3.71
N ARG A 28 15.45 -19.50 2.82
CA ARG A 28 16.86 -19.30 3.17
C ARG A 28 17.15 -17.86 3.59
N VAL A 29 16.55 -16.87 2.93
CA VAL A 29 16.70 -15.46 3.32
C VAL A 29 16.15 -15.24 4.73
N ILE A 30 14.98 -15.79 5.03
CA ILE A 30 14.36 -15.67 6.36
C ILE A 30 15.21 -16.38 7.43
N GLN A 31 15.66 -17.61 7.17
CA GLN A 31 16.52 -18.35 8.12
C GLN A 31 17.87 -17.67 8.35
N MET A 32 18.47 -17.12 7.29
CA MET A 32 19.71 -16.34 7.40
C MET A 32 19.48 -15.09 8.26
N CYS A 33 18.38 -14.37 8.02
CA CYS A 33 18.07 -13.18 8.81
C CYS A 33 17.74 -13.52 10.26
N HIS A 34 17.05 -14.62 10.53
CA HIS A 34 16.78 -15.08 11.88
C HIS A 34 18.07 -15.45 12.63
N SER A 35 18.94 -16.27 12.01
CA SER A 35 20.22 -16.70 12.63
C SER A 35 21.21 -15.55 12.85
N ARG A 36 21.17 -14.50 12.02
CA ARG A 36 22.01 -13.30 12.16
C ARG A 36 21.38 -12.19 12.99
N ASN A 37 20.26 -12.44 13.66
CA ASN A 37 19.53 -11.46 14.46
C ASN A 37 19.15 -10.18 13.67
N TYR A 38 18.65 -10.37 12.45
CA TYR A 38 18.17 -9.33 11.54
C TYR A 38 16.63 -9.19 11.55
N THR A 39 15.96 -9.87 12.49
CA THR A 39 14.52 -9.74 12.77
C THR A 39 14.25 -8.47 13.60
N PRO A 40 13.03 -7.89 13.52
CA PRO A 40 11.92 -8.29 12.64
C PRO A 40 12.13 -7.88 11.18
N LEU A 41 11.50 -8.60 10.27
CA LEU A 41 11.54 -8.38 8.82
C LEU A 41 10.19 -7.91 8.28
N ILE A 42 10.21 -6.96 7.35
CA ILE A 42 9.09 -6.68 6.46
C ILE A 42 9.44 -7.17 5.06
N ILE A 43 8.63 -8.06 4.51
CA ILE A 43 8.78 -8.59 3.16
C ILE A 43 7.68 -7.99 2.28
N PHE A 44 8.06 -7.06 1.40
CA PHE A 44 7.12 -6.42 0.49
C PHE A 44 6.86 -7.28 -0.74
N ALA A 45 5.58 -7.53 -1.01
CA ALA A 45 5.08 -8.12 -2.24
C ALA A 45 3.99 -7.22 -2.86
N PHE A 46 3.84 -7.21 -4.17
CA PHE A 46 2.98 -6.24 -4.85
C PHE A 46 1.56 -6.73 -5.11
N SER A 47 1.17 -7.90 -4.60
CA SER A 47 -0.21 -8.37 -4.68
C SER A 47 -0.64 -9.10 -3.41
N LYS A 48 -1.93 -8.97 -3.06
CA LYS A 48 -2.53 -9.65 -1.88
C LYS A 48 -2.33 -11.17 -1.96
N LYS A 49 -2.59 -11.73 -3.14
CA LYS A 49 -2.41 -13.16 -3.45
C LYS A 49 -0.96 -13.61 -3.26
N GLU A 50 0.01 -12.80 -3.65
CA GLU A 50 1.43 -13.12 -3.47
C GLU A 50 1.84 -13.07 -2.00
N CYS A 51 1.35 -12.11 -1.21
CA CYS A 51 1.58 -12.08 0.24
C CYS A 51 1.09 -13.38 0.91
N GLU A 52 -0.17 -13.75 0.68
CA GLU A 52 -0.77 -14.95 1.28
C GLU A 52 -0.05 -16.22 0.83
N LYS A 53 0.26 -16.34 -0.47
CA LYS A 53 1.02 -17.47 -1.02
C LYS A 53 2.39 -17.59 -0.38
N ASN A 54 3.16 -16.50 -0.37
CA ASN A 54 4.51 -16.50 0.20
C ASN A 54 4.46 -16.85 1.71
N ALA A 55 3.52 -16.30 2.47
CA ALA A 55 3.37 -16.62 3.89
C ALA A 55 3.02 -18.10 4.12
N THR A 56 2.13 -18.67 3.31
CA THR A 56 1.73 -20.08 3.39
C THR A 56 2.92 -21.02 3.11
N GLU A 57 3.77 -20.66 2.14
CA GLU A 57 5.00 -21.41 1.84
C GLU A 57 5.95 -21.46 3.06
N MET A 58 5.93 -20.43 3.91
CA MET A 58 6.76 -20.34 5.11
C MET A 58 6.23 -21.14 6.31
N LEU A 59 5.07 -21.80 6.23
CA LEU A 59 4.51 -22.61 7.33
C LEU A 59 5.44 -23.74 7.80
N LYS A 60 6.48 -24.09 7.04
CA LYS A 60 7.48 -25.08 7.41
C LYS A 60 8.46 -24.57 8.46
N ILE A 61 8.60 -23.25 8.58
CA ILE A 61 9.54 -22.59 9.47
C ILE A 61 8.78 -22.24 10.75
N ASP A 62 9.46 -22.36 11.88
CA ASP A 62 8.96 -21.94 13.19
C ASP A 62 9.96 -20.94 13.76
N LEU A 63 9.53 -19.69 13.95
CA LEU A 63 10.39 -18.58 14.37
C LEU A 63 10.12 -18.13 15.81
N THR A 64 9.24 -18.84 16.50
CA THR A 64 8.77 -18.53 17.85
C THR A 64 9.00 -19.69 18.80
N ASP A 65 9.24 -19.36 20.05
CA ASP A 65 9.27 -20.35 21.13
C ASP A 65 7.87 -20.63 21.71
N ASP A 66 7.77 -21.61 22.61
CA ASP A 66 6.50 -22.00 23.20
C ASP A 66 5.88 -20.90 24.08
N SER A 67 6.69 -20.04 24.69
CA SER A 67 6.20 -18.91 25.48
C SER A 67 5.62 -17.80 24.60
N GLU A 68 6.30 -17.48 23.49
CA GLU A 68 5.82 -16.53 22.50
C GLU A 68 4.52 -17.03 21.85
N LYS A 69 4.42 -18.33 21.57
CA LYS A 69 3.19 -18.96 21.05
C LYS A 69 2.02 -18.79 21.99
N GLU A 70 2.24 -18.95 23.29
CA GLU A 70 1.19 -18.83 24.30
C GLU A 70 0.67 -17.38 24.37
N ILE A 71 1.58 -16.41 24.37
CA ILE A 71 1.24 -14.96 24.34
C ILE A 71 0.48 -14.61 23.05
N ILE A 72 0.98 -15.06 21.89
CA ILE A 72 0.35 -14.80 20.59
C ILE A 72 -1.07 -15.38 20.56
N LYS A 73 -1.23 -16.62 21.06
CA LYS A 73 -2.53 -17.28 21.12
C LYS A 73 -3.50 -16.51 22.00
N GLU A 74 -3.08 -16.11 23.19
CA GLU A 74 -3.91 -15.37 24.14
C GLU A 74 -4.34 -14.02 23.56
N LEU A 75 -3.41 -13.24 22.99
CA LEU A 75 -3.71 -11.97 22.33
C LEU A 75 -4.71 -12.14 21.19
N TYR A 76 -4.50 -13.18 20.36
CA TYR A 76 -5.39 -13.46 19.24
C TYR A 76 -6.81 -13.83 19.70
N GLU A 77 -6.93 -14.78 20.62
CA GLU A 77 -8.21 -15.25 21.14
C GLU A 77 -8.97 -14.12 21.83
N ASN A 78 -8.29 -13.28 22.62
CA ASN A 78 -8.91 -12.14 23.30
C ASN A 78 -9.47 -11.12 22.31
N ALA A 79 -8.75 -10.84 21.22
CA ALA A 79 -9.22 -9.89 20.23
C ALA A 79 -10.40 -10.46 19.40
N ILE A 80 -10.34 -11.73 19.02
CA ILE A 80 -11.40 -12.39 18.24
C ILE A 80 -12.68 -12.64 19.07
N ARG A 81 -12.62 -12.64 20.40
CA ARG A 81 -13.81 -12.70 21.27
C ARG A 81 -14.80 -11.56 21.04
N ILE A 82 -14.37 -10.42 20.51
CA ILE A 82 -15.25 -9.29 20.17
C ILE A 82 -16.18 -9.65 19.01
N LEU A 83 -15.76 -10.55 18.11
CA LEU A 83 -16.55 -10.98 16.96
C LEU A 83 -17.66 -11.96 17.38
N ALA A 84 -18.76 -11.93 16.63
CA ALA A 84 -19.83 -12.93 16.73
C ALA A 84 -19.31 -14.32 16.29
N ASP A 85 -19.93 -15.40 16.77
CA ASP A 85 -19.45 -16.75 16.50
C ASP A 85 -19.39 -17.09 15.01
N ASP A 86 -20.34 -16.60 14.22
CA ASP A 86 -20.34 -16.75 12.75
C ASP A 86 -19.13 -16.05 12.09
N ASP A 87 -18.74 -14.87 12.59
CA ASP A 87 -17.58 -14.12 12.10
C ASP A 87 -16.26 -14.81 12.50
N ARG A 88 -16.23 -15.47 13.67
CA ARG A 88 -15.07 -16.27 14.09
C ARG A 88 -14.88 -17.51 13.21
N ALA A 89 -15.95 -18.04 12.63
CA ALA A 89 -15.90 -19.18 11.72
C ALA A 89 -15.43 -18.81 10.30
N LEU A 90 -15.22 -17.52 10.01
CA LEU A 90 -14.74 -17.08 8.69
C LEU A 90 -13.38 -17.72 8.36
N PRO A 91 -13.18 -18.21 7.11
CA PRO A 91 -11.93 -18.86 6.71
C PRO A 91 -10.68 -18.03 6.96
N GLN A 92 -10.76 -16.70 6.78
CA GLN A 92 -9.63 -15.80 7.00
C GLN A 92 -9.18 -15.76 8.48
N VAL A 93 -10.14 -15.80 9.41
CA VAL A 93 -9.88 -15.78 10.86
C VAL A 93 -9.25 -17.11 11.30
N GLN A 94 -9.71 -18.23 10.74
CA GLN A 94 -9.14 -19.55 11.07
C GLN A 94 -7.76 -19.76 10.45
N PHE A 95 -7.56 -19.26 9.23
CA PHE A 95 -6.32 -19.45 8.47
C PHE A 95 -5.12 -18.69 9.06
N ILE A 96 -5.34 -17.53 9.68
CA ILE A 96 -4.23 -16.66 10.10
C ILE A 96 -3.54 -17.13 11.38
N LEU A 97 -4.29 -17.70 12.34
CA LEU A 97 -3.73 -18.09 13.64
C LEU A 97 -2.54 -19.05 13.53
N PRO A 98 -2.57 -20.13 12.71
CA PRO A 98 -1.41 -20.99 12.52
C PRO A 98 -0.14 -20.28 12.01
N LEU A 99 -0.29 -19.20 11.22
CA LEU A 99 0.85 -18.39 10.75
C LEU A 99 1.39 -17.51 11.89
N LEU A 100 0.49 -16.84 12.62
CA LEU A 100 0.87 -15.97 13.73
C LEU A 100 1.62 -16.75 14.81
N LEU A 101 1.16 -17.95 15.15
CA LEU A 101 1.83 -18.82 16.12
C LEU A 101 3.27 -19.14 15.74
N ARG A 102 3.64 -19.12 14.46
CA ARG A 102 5.01 -19.34 13.97
C ARG A 102 5.82 -18.06 13.82
N GLY A 103 5.28 -16.92 14.28
CA GLY A 103 5.90 -15.59 14.15
C GLY A 103 5.79 -14.99 12.75
N ILE A 104 4.83 -15.45 11.93
CA ILE A 104 4.64 -15.01 10.54
C ILE A 104 3.32 -14.24 10.42
N GLY A 105 3.41 -12.96 10.07
CA GLY A 105 2.26 -12.09 9.81
C GLY A 105 1.99 -11.88 8.33
N ILE A 106 0.74 -11.54 7.99
CA ILE A 106 0.32 -11.05 6.68
C ILE A 106 -0.35 -9.69 6.86
N HIS A 107 -0.07 -8.70 6.02
CA HIS A 107 -0.75 -7.41 6.05
C HIS A 107 -1.04 -6.87 4.65
N HIS A 108 -2.32 -6.74 4.31
CA HIS A 108 -2.77 -6.07 3.09
C HIS A 108 -4.20 -5.54 3.25
N GLY A 109 -4.62 -4.65 2.35
CA GLY A 109 -5.97 -4.08 2.32
C GLY A 109 -7.09 -5.06 1.95
N GLY A 110 -6.91 -6.37 2.12
CA GLY A 110 -7.94 -7.40 1.98
C GLY A 110 -8.23 -8.16 3.27
N LEU A 111 -7.48 -7.90 4.33
CA LEU A 111 -7.72 -8.45 5.65
C LEU A 111 -8.81 -7.66 6.37
N LEU A 112 -9.60 -8.36 7.18
CA LEU A 112 -10.55 -7.75 8.10
C LEU A 112 -9.84 -6.69 8.99
N PRO A 113 -10.47 -5.54 9.27
CA PRO A 113 -9.86 -4.48 10.09
C PRO A 113 -9.29 -4.98 11.42
N ILE A 114 -10.06 -5.78 12.16
CA ILE A 114 -9.63 -6.37 13.44
C ILE A 114 -8.39 -7.25 13.30
N ILE A 115 -8.28 -8.02 12.22
CA ILE A 115 -7.12 -8.88 11.94
C ILE A 115 -5.89 -8.03 11.65
N LYS A 116 -6.04 -6.95 10.87
CA LYS A 116 -4.92 -6.02 10.63
C LYS A 116 -4.42 -5.42 11.93
N GLU A 117 -5.32 -4.89 12.75
CA GLU A 117 -4.96 -4.24 14.03
C GLU A 117 -4.20 -5.19 14.95
N ILE A 118 -4.64 -6.44 15.10
CA ILE A 118 -3.94 -7.45 15.92
C ILE A 118 -2.54 -7.73 15.37
N ILE A 119 -2.39 -7.89 14.05
CA ILE A 119 -1.10 -8.14 13.42
C ILE A 119 -0.14 -6.96 13.61
N GLU A 120 -0.65 -5.74 13.52
CA GLU A 120 0.12 -4.53 13.77
C GLU A 120 0.62 -4.48 15.22
N ILE A 121 -0.26 -4.78 16.20
CA ILE A 121 0.12 -4.87 17.62
C ILE A 121 1.19 -5.95 17.84
N MET A 122 0.97 -7.17 17.34
CA MET A 122 1.92 -8.27 17.52
C MET A 122 3.27 -8.01 16.84
N PHE A 123 3.28 -7.25 15.73
CA PHE A 123 4.51 -6.85 15.07
C PHE A 123 5.28 -5.79 15.87
N GLN A 124 4.57 -4.81 16.46
CA GLN A 124 5.17 -3.80 17.34
C GLN A 124 5.78 -4.41 18.60
N GLU A 125 5.09 -5.37 19.20
CA GLU A 125 5.58 -6.14 20.36
C GLU A 125 6.67 -7.15 19.99
N SER A 126 7.14 -7.17 18.74
CA SER A 126 8.19 -8.08 18.24
C SER A 126 7.87 -9.57 18.39
N LEU A 127 6.58 -9.94 18.53
CA LEU A 127 6.11 -11.32 18.51
C LEU A 127 6.16 -11.90 17.09
N LEU A 128 5.86 -11.07 16.10
CA LEU A 128 5.99 -11.44 14.68
C LEU A 128 7.39 -11.12 14.18
N LYS A 129 8.16 -12.16 13.82
CA LYS A 129 9.53 -12.02 13.31
C LYS A 129 9.56 -11.67 11.84
N VAL A 130 8.53 -12.07 11.09
CA VAL A 130 8.39 -11.81 9.65
C VAL A 130 6.99 -11.30 9.36
N LEU A 131 6.89 -10.23 8.58
CA LEU A 131 5.63 -9.67 8.11
C LEU A 131 5.63 -9.60 6.59
N PHE A 132 4.77 -10.37 5.94
CA PHE A 132 4.49 -10.25 4.50
C PHE A 132 3.49 -9.15 4.27
N SER A 133 3.85 -8.13 3.48
CA SER A 133 2.96 -6.99 3.30
C SER A 133 2.94 -6.39 1.90
N THR A 134 1.80 -5.79 1.55
CA THR A 134 1.70 -4.95 0.35
C THR A 134 2.23 -3.54 0.61
N GLU A 135 2.53 -2.82 -0.47
CA GLU A 135 3.02 -1.43 -0.45
C GLU A 135 2.23 -0.50 0.50
N THR A 136 0.91 -0.72 0.64
CA THR A 136 0.03 0.08 1.51
C THR A 136 0.48 0.13 2.96
N PHE A 137 1.20 -0.86 3.48
CA PHE A 137 1.71 -0.84 4.85
C PHE A 137 2.79 0.22 5.07
N SER A 138 3.55 0.54 4.02
CA SER A 138 4.51 1.63 4.06
C SER A 138 3.83 3.00 4.11
N MET A 139 2.53 3.07 3.86
CA MET A 139 1.72 4.29 3.88
C MET A 139 0.92 4.36 5.19
N GLY A 140 1.25 5.32 6.07
CA GLY A 140 0.33 5.73 7.15
C GLY A 140 0.50 5.07 8.52
N ILE A 141 1.49 4.20 8.74
CA ILE A 141 1.75 3.63 10.08
C ILE A 141 3.23 3.74 10.46
N ASN A 142 3.53 4.02 11.73
CA ASN A 142 4.91 4.10 12.24
C ASN A 142 5.39 2.75 12.79
N MET A 143 5.51 1.74 11.92
CA MET A 143 6.04 0.42 12.28
C MET A 143 7.36 0.14 11.54
N PRO A 144 8.51 0.52 12.12
CA PRO A 144 9.81 0.19 11.57
C PRO A 144 10.19 -1.27 11.86
N ALA A 145 11.01 -1.84 11.00
CA ALA A 145 11.59 -3.17 11.14
C ALA A 145 13.12 -3.07 11.06
N LYS A 146 13.84 -4.10 11.50
CA LYS A 146 15.30 -4.11 11.37
C LYS A 146 15.71 -4.27 9.90
N THR A 147 14.97 -5.13 9.19
CA THR A 147 15.25 -5.47 7.80
C THR A 147 14.01 -5.34 6.93
N VAL A 148 14.19 -4.82 5.71
CA VAL A 148 13.19 -4.83 4.65
C VAL A 148 13.66 -5.72 3.51
N VAL A 149 12.76 -6.54 2.98
CA VAL A 149 13.03 -7.43 1.84
C VAL A 149 12.05 -7.12 0.72
N PHE A 150 12.55 -6.97 -0.51
CA PHE A 150 11.73 -6.84 -1.71
C PHE A 150 11.69 -8.18 -2.45
N THR A 151 10.49 -8.76 -2.66
CA THR A 151 10.36 -10.00 -3.45
C THR A 151 10.53 -9.78 -4.95
N SER A 152 10.23 -8.57 -5.40
CA SER A 152 10.44 -8.08 -6.76
C SER A 152 10.64 -6.56 -6.68
N LEU A 153 11.09 -5.95 -7.77
CA LEU A 153 11.11 -4.49 -7.96
C LEU A 153 10.08 -4.03 -8.99
N ARG A 154 9.26 -4.94 -9.50
CA ARG A 154 8.27 -4.65 -10.52
C ARG A 154 6.86 -4.89 -10.00
N LYS A 155 5.96 -3.93 -10.21
CA LYS A 155 4.55 -4.02 -9.83
C LYS A 155 3.63 -3.80 -11.02
N PHE A 156 2.41 -4.29 -10.92
CA PHE A 156 1.35 -4.03 -11.90
C PHE A 156 0.57 -2.80 -11.47
N ASP A 157 0.45 -1.81 -12.35
CA ASP A 157 -0.26 -0.54 -12.08
C ASP A 157 -1.69 -0.50 -12.62
N GLY A 158 -2.18 -1.64 -13.15
CA GLY A 158 -3.46 -1.74 -13.83
C GLY A 158 -3.33 -1.84 -15.36
N VAL A 159 -2.21 -1.40 -15.92
CA VAL A 159 -1.95 -1.40 -17.36
C VAL A 159 -0.76 -2.31 -17.68
N GLU A 160 0.38 -2.09 -17.02
CA GLU A 160 1.60 -2.84 -17.30
C GLU A 160 2.38 -3.19 -16.03
N LYS A 161 3.34 -4.11 -16.18
CA LYS A 161 4.26 -4.49 -15.11
C LYS A 161 5.51 -3.60 -15.16
N ARG A 162 5.44 -2.42 -14.52
CA ARG A 162 6.53 -1.44 -14.47
C ARG A 162 7.46 -1.63 -13.27
N LEU A 163 8.63 -1.01 -13.33
CA LEU A 163 9.52 -0.86 -12.17
C LEU A 163 8.87 0.07 -11.13
N ILE A 164 9.10 -0.20 -9.85
CA ILE A 164 8.75 0.78 -8.80
C ILE A 164 9.58 2.05 -9.00
N THR A 165 9.01 3.18 -8.61
CA THR A 165 9.71 4.48 -8.64
C THR A 165 10.65 4.63 -7.45
N SER A 166 11.62 5.54 -7.54
CA SER A 166 12.50 5.86 -6.41
C SER A 166 11.71 6.27 -5.16
N GLY A 167 10.65 7.06 -5.31
CA GLY A 167 9.79 7.45 -4.18
C GLY A 167 9.12 6.24 -3.48
N GLU A 168 8.60 5.29 -4.27
CA GLU A 168 8.01 4.05 -3.74
C GLU A 168 9.07 3.19 -3.03
N TYR A 169 10.26 3.08 -3.61
CA TYR A 169 11.39 2.38 -3.00
C TYR A 169 11.81 3.03 -1.67
N ILE A 170 12.04 4.34 -1.65
CA ILE A 170 12.44 5.09 -0.44
C ILE A 170 11.39 4.92 0.66
N GLN A 171 10.11 4.97 0.33
CA GLN A 171 9.03 4.81 1.30
C GLN A 171 9.02 3.41 1.95
N MET A 172 9.21 2.36 1.15
CA MET A 172 9.26 0.99 1.63
C MET A 172 10.58 0.68 2.36
N ALA A 173 11.71 1.00 1.73
CA ALA A 173 13.05 0.78 2.28
C ALA A 173 13.30 1.59 3.56
N GLY A 174 12.71 2.78 3.67
CA GLY A 174 12.76 3.63 4.86
C GLY A 174 12.09 3.03 6.11
N ARG A 175 11.43 1.86 5.99
CA ARG A 175 10.98 1.07 7.13
C ARG A 175 12.09 0.23 7.76
N ALA A 176 13.24 0.08 7.12
CA ALA A 176 14.39 -0.60 7.68
C ALA A 176 15.16 0.30 8.65
N GLY A 177 15.55 -0.27 9.80
CA GLY A 177 16.27 0.39 10.87
C GLY A 177 15.34 1.02 11.91
N ARG A 178 15.34 0.48 13.13
CA ARG A 178 14.57 1.04 14.25
C ARG A 178 15.43 2.02 15.04
N ARG A 179 14.95 3.25 15.18
CA ARG A 179 15.64 4.33 15.90
C ARG A 179 15.93 3.90 17.34
N GLY A 180 17.19 3.98 17.74
CA GLY A 180 17.64 3.65 19.10
C GLY A 180 17.79 2.14 19.39
N LEU A 181 17.41 1.25 18.46
CA LEU A 181 17.52 -0.20 18.63
C LEU A 181 18.50 -0.84 17.65
N ASP A 182 18.61 -0.31 16.43
CA ASP A 182 19.47 -0.85 15.39
C ASP A 182 20.52 0.17 14.95
N ASP A 183 21.78 -0.28 14.80
CA ASP A 183 22.88 0.56 14.31
C ASP A 183 22.68 1.01 12.85
N ARG A 184 21.99 0.17 12.06
CA ARG A 184 21.68 0.39 10.64
C ARG A 184 20.44 -0.37 10.22
N GLY A 185 19.72 0.17 9.24
CA GLY A 185 18.67 -0.56 8.52
C GLY A 185 19.26 -1.45 7.44
N ILE A 186 18.70 -2.66 7.27
CA ILE A 186 19.13 -3.60 6.23
C ILE A 186 18.04 -3.68 5.17
N VAL A 187 18.43 -3.56 3.90
CA VAL A 187 17.53 -3.72 2.76
C VAL A 187 18.05 -4.84 1.86
N ILE A 188 17.22 -5.84 1.61
CA ILE A 188 17.54 -7.00 0.77
C ILE A 188 16.60 -6.99 -0.43
N ILE A 189 17.15 -7.19 -1.63
CA ILE A 189 16.38 -7.20 -2.86
C ILE A 189 16.54 -8.56 -3.53
N MET A 190 15.43 -9.26 -3.71
CA MET A 190 15.37 -10.51 -4.47
C MET A 190 15.15 -10.14 -5.94
N LEU A 191 16.15 -10.39 -6.78
CA LEU A 191 16.08 -10.07 -8.20
C LEU A 191 15.45 -11.24 -8.98
N ASP A 192 14.28 -10.99 -9.54
CA ASP A 192 13.59 -11.90 -10.48
C ASP A 192 14.13 -11.78 -11.91
N SER A 193 14.69 -10.62 -12.24
CA SER A 193 15.13 -10.24 -13.59
C SER A 193 16.38 -9.35 -13.50
N VAL A 194 17.15 -9.32 -14.59
CA VAL A 194 18.33 -8.46 -14.68
C VAL A 194 17.86 -7.01 -14.74
N LEU A 195 18.42 -6.16 -13.87
CA LEU A 195 18.26 -4.72 -13.92
C LEU A 195 19.32 -4.11 -14.81
N ASN A 196 18.90 -3.23 -15.72
CA ASN A 196 19.83 -2.45 -16.51
C ASN A 196 20.46 -1.38 -15.62
N SER A 197 21.72 -1.00 -15.86
CA SER A 197 22.44 -0.04 -15.01
C SER A 197 21.68 1.29 -14.86
N GLN A 198 21.09 1.80 -15.94
CA GLN A 198 20.30 3.02 -15.91
C GLN A 198 19.05 2.90 -15.03
N GLN A 199 18.33 1.77 -15.09
CA GLN A 199 17.14 1.53 -14.27
C GLN A 199 17.49 1.41 -12.78
N ALA A 200 18.65 0.80 -12.46
CA ALA A 200 19.14 0.74 -11.10
C ALA A 200 19.53 2.13 -10.58
N GLU A 201 20.19 2.96 -11.39
CA GLU A 201 20.54 4.33 -11.03
C GLU A 201 19.29 5.18 -10.77
N GLU A 202 18.32 5.17 -11.69
CA GLU A 202 17.04 5.86 -11.53
C GLU A 202 16.27 5.41 -10.27
N LEU A 203 16.32 4.13 -9.94
CA LEU A 203 15.63 3.57 -8.78
C LEU A 203 16.30 3.92 -7.44
N PHE A 204 17.63 3.79 -7.35
CA PHE A 204 18.35 3.90 -6.08
C PHE A 204 18.92 5.29 -5.81
N VAL A 205 19.24 6.05 -6.86
CA VAL A 205 19.83 7.39 -6.78
C VAL A 205 18.82 8.47 -7.19
N GLY A 206 17.73 8.09 -7.86
CA GLY A 206 16.68 9.02 -8.26
C GLY A 206 16.07 9.78 -7.09
N GLU A 207 15.63 11.01 -7.34
CA GLU A 207 14.92 11.81 -6.34
C GLU A 207 13.50 11.28 -6.10
N ALA A 208 12.92 11.62 -4.95
CA ALA A 208 11.52 11.36 -4.70
C ALA A 208 10.65 12.04 -5.78
N ASN A 209 9.62 11.33 -6.25
CA ASN A 209 8.75 11.85 -7.30
C ASN A 209 8.18 13.22 -6.91
N ARG A 210 8.15 14.15 -7.86
CA ARG A 210 7.45 15.41 -7.69
C ARG A 210 5.97 15.13 -7.46
N LEU A 211 5.36 15.80 -6.47
CA LEU A 211 3.93 15.72 -6.24
C LEU A 211 3.21 16.41 -7.39
N LEU A 212 2.66 15.65 -8.34
CA LEU A 212 1.88 16.19 -9.46
C LEU A 212 0.38 16.12 -9.13
N SER A 213 -0.37 17.16 -9.50
CA SER A 213 -1.81 17.20 -9.30
C SER A 213 -2.51 16.20 -10.23
N GLN A 214 -3.40 15.40 -9.65
CA GLN A 214 -4.34 14.53 -10.39
C GLN A 214 -5.73 15.17 -10.49
N PHE A 215 -5.84 16.50 -10.37
CA PHE A 215 -7.13 17.17 -10.41
C PHE A 215 -7.85 16.90 -11.73
N HIS A 216 -9.10 16.42 -11.63
CA HIS A 216 -9.98 16.22 -12.77
C HIS A 216 -11.42 16.60 -12.37
N LEU A 217 -12.16 17.19 -13.31
CA LEU A 217 -13.55 17.59 -13.07
C LEU A 217 -14.48 16.38 -13.15
N GLY A 218 -15.13 16.06 -12.03
CA GLY A 218 -16.22 15.08 -12.00
C GLY A 218 -17.59 15.74 -12.07
N TYR A 219 -18.57 15.06 -12.68
CA TYR A 219 -19.95 15.58 -12.75
C TYR A 219 -20.54 15.91 -11.37
N ASN A 220 -20.33 15.05 -10.37
CA ASN A 220 -20.80 15.27 -9.00
C ASN A 220 -20.22 16.56 -8.40
N MET A 221 -18.92 16.80 -8.62
CA MET A 221 -18.23 18.01 -8.17
C MET A 221 -18.85 19.26 -8.83
N ILE A 222 -19.07 19.24 -10.15
CA ILE A 222 -19.70 20.36 -10.87
C ILE A 222 -21.11 20.64 -10.32
N LEU A 223 -21.93 19.61 -10.15
CA LEU A 223 -23.30 19.76 -9.63
C LEU A 223 -23.32 20.33 -8.21
N ASN A 224 -22.41 19.89 -7.34
CA ASN A 224 -22.30 20.42 -5.99
C ASN A 224 -21.86 21.89 -5.98
N LEU A 225 -20.95 22.29 -6.88
CA LEU A 225 -20.52 23.69 -6.98
C LEU A 225 -21.63 24.58 -7.52
N LEU A 226 -22.39 24.11 -8.52
CA LEU A 226 -23.53 24.87 -9.06
C LEU A 226 -24.67 25.04 -8.05
N ARG A 227 -24.75 24.17 -7.03
CA ARG A 227 -25.75 24.28 -5.95
C ARG A 227 -25.41 25.35 -4.92
N ILE A 228 -24.14 25.68 -4.74
CA ILE A 228 -23.68 26.62 -3.70
C ILE A 228 -23.61 28.02 -4.31
N GLU A 229 -24.41 28.95 -3.78
CA GLU A 229 -24.32 30.35 -4.17
C GLU A 229 -22.94 30.93 -3.80
N GLY A 230 -22.30 31.60 -4.76
CA GLY A 230 -21.00 32.25 -4.57
C GLY A 230 -19.77 31.41 -4.94
N ILE A 231 -19.92 30.13 -5.31
CA ILE A 231 -18.81 29.29 -5.80
C ILE A 231 -19.14 28.80 -7.21
N THR A 232 -18.21 28.98 -8.15
CA THR A 232 -18.36 28.46 -9.50
C THR A 232 -17.36 27.34 -9.78
N PRO A 233 -17.66 26.41 -10.70
CA PRO A 233 -16.67 25.44 -11.19
C PRO A 233 -15.38 26.13 -11.67
N LYS A 234 -15.51 27.29 -12.32
CA LYS A 234 -14.37 28.11 -12.76
C LYS A 234 -13.48 28.53 -11.60
N PHE A 235 -14.06 29.03 -10.51
CA PHE A 235 -13.33 29.41 -9.31
C PHE A 235 -12.52 28.25 -8.70
N MET A 236 -13.05 27.02 -8.73
CA MET A 236 -12.32 25.84 -8.25
C MET A 236 -11.13 25.51 -9.18
N ILE A 237 -11.34 25.53 -10.49
CA ILE A 237 -10.30 25.20 -11.48
C ILE A 237 -9.12 26.18 -11.33
N GLU A 238 -9.41 27.47 -11.23
CA GLU A 238 -8.41 28.53 -11.07
C GLU A 238 -7.56 28.37 -9.80
N ARG A 239 -8.15 27.83 -8.73
CA ARG A 239 -7.47 27.57 -7.45
C ARG A 239 -6.98 26.13 -7.29
N SER A 240 -7.08 25.31 -8.34
CA SER A 240 -6.62 23.93 -8.28
C SER A 240 -5.09 23.86 -8.26
N PHE A 241 -4.54 22.86 -7.56
CA PHE A 241 -3.10 22.62 -7.57
C PHE A 241 -2.58 22.33 -8.98
N TYR A 242 -3.41 21.75 -9.85
CA TYR A 242 -3.09 21.54 -11.26
C TYR A 242 -2.84 22.85 -11.99
N GLN A 243 -3.71 23.85 -11.82
CA GLN A 243 -3.53 25.18 -12.41
C GLN A 243 -2.29 25.89 -11.84
N TYR A 244 -2.02 25.72 -10.54
CA TYR A 244 -0.81 26.26 -9.90
C TYR A 244 0.49 25.64 -10.45
N GLN A 245 0.46 24.34 -10.79
CA GLN A 245 1.60 23.62 -11.35
C GLN A 245 1.75 23.79 -12.87
N GLY A 246 0.67 24.12 -13.57
CA GLY A 246 0.70 24.43 -14.99
C GLY A 246 1.51 25.72 -15.26
N PRO A 247 2.09 25.88 -16.46
CA PRO A 247 2.76 27.12 -16.81
C PRO A 247 1.78 28.29 -16.72
N MET A 248 2.25 29.42 -16.17
CA MET A 248 1.50 30.66 -15.93
C MET A 248 0.85 31.27 -17.20
N THR A 249 1.06 30.65 -18.36
CA THR A 249 0.59 31.02 -19.71
C THR A 249 -0.53 30.15 -20.28
N PHE A 250 -1.07 29.17 -19.55
CA PHE A 250 -2.34 28.54 -19.95
C PHE A 250 -3.51 29.36 -19.43
N SER A 251 -3.87 30.41 -20.18
CA SER A 251 -5.24 30.92 -20.20
C SER A 251 -6.14 29.73 -20.46
N VAL A 252 -6.92 29.39 -19.44
CA VAL A 252 -7.96 28.36 -19.42
C VAL A 252 -8.54 28.21 -20.82
N TYR A 253 -8.36 27.02 -21.42
CA TYR A 253 -9.18 26.56 -22.53
C TYR A 253 -10.59 27.09 -22.28
N GLN A 254 -11.14 27.83 -23.24
CA GLN A 254 -12.56 28.11 -23.29
C GLN A 254 -13.28 26.77 -23.17
N CYS A 255 -13.56 26.35 -21.94
CA CYS A 255 -14.71 25.56 -21.62
C CYS A 255 -15.88 26.51 -21.92
N ASP A 256 -16.16 26.68 -23.20
CA ASP A 256 -17.50 26.99 -23.70
C ASP A 256 -18.36 25.81 -23.27
N ILE A 257 -18.68 25.83 -21.97
CA ILE A 257 -19.88 25.24 -21.43
C ILE A 257 -21.00 26.11 -21.98
N HIS A 258 -21.23 26.02 -23.30
CA HIS A 258 -22.56 26.05 -23.86
C HIS A 258 -23.27 24.79 -23.33
N VAL A 259 -23.46 24.72 -22.00
CA VAL A 259 -24.65 24.08 -21.46
C VAL A 259 -25.75 24.93 -22.05
N ASN A 260 -26.31 24.43 -23.15
CA ASN A 260 -27.59 24.88 -23.67
C ASN A 260 -28.49 24.99 -22.44
N LYS A 261 -28.68 26.22 -21.93
CA LYS A 261 -29.59 26.48 -20.80
C LYS A 261 -30.95 25.86 -21.12
N HIS A 262 -31.31 25.80 -22.40
CA HIS A 262 -32.46 25.05 -22.90
C HIS A 262 -32.43 23.54 -22.62
N PHE A 263 -31.34 22.81 -22.85
CA PHE A 263 -31.28 21.36 -22.60
C PHE A 263 -31.24 21.01 -21.10
N PHE A 264 -30.56 21.83 -20.29
CA PHE A 264 -30.48 21.58 -18.84
C PHE A 264 -31.80 21.92 -18.12
N PHE A 265 -32.49 22.98 -18.55
CA PHE A 265 -33.86 23.23 -18.10
C PHE A 265 -34.81 22.12 -18.56
N ILE A 266 -34.72 21.65 -19.79
CA ILE A 266 -35.56 20.54 -20.28
C ILE A 266 -35.34 19.27 -19.46
N TYR A 267 -34.09 18.90 -19.13
CA TYR A 267 -33.83 17.68 -18.38
C TYR A 267 -34.30 17.79 -16.91
N ILE A 268 -34.11 18.94 -16.26
CA ILE A 268 -34.63 19.17 -14.91
C ILE A 268 -36.17 19.23 -14.93
N TYR A 269 -36.78 19.86 -15.93
CA TYR A 269 -38.23 19.94 -16.06
C TYR A 269 -38.84 18.56 -16.33
N ILE A 270 -38.23 17.75 -17.19
CA ILE A 270 -38.65 16.36 -17.45
C ILE A 270 -38.52 15.52 -16.19
N TYR A 271 -37.41 15.61 -15.45
CA TYR A 271 -37.21 14.84 -14.22
C TYR A 271 -38.18 15.28 -13.10
N PHE A 272 -38.43 16.58 -12.98
CA PHE A 272 -39.40 17.13 -12.03
C PHE A 272 -40.84 16.73 -12.39
N PHE A 273 -41.23 16.79 -13.67
CA PHE A 273 -42.54 16.34 -14.12
C PHE A 273 -42.73 14.83 -13.92
N TYR A 274 -41.71 14.02 -14.23
CA TYR A 274 -41.76 12.57 -14.06
C TYR A 274 -41.93 12.17 -12.58
N ILE A 275 -41.23 12.84 -11.66
CA ILE A 275 -41.37 12.61 -10.21
C ILE A 275 -42.75 13.06 -9.71
N VAL A 276 -43.25 14.22 -10.15
CA VAL A 276 -44.58 14.72 -9.75
C VAL A 276 -45.71 13.84 -10.29
N THR A 277 -45.63 13.36 -11.55
CA THR A 277 -46.63 12.46 -12.14
C THR A 277 -46.66 11.09 -11.47
N ILE A 278 -45.51 10.52 -11.09
CA ILE A 278 -45.44 9.27 -10.33
C ILE A 278 -46.05 9.44 -8.92
N HIS A 279 -45.80 10.58 -8.26
CA HIS A 279 -46.38 10.87 -6.95
C HIS A 279 -47.90 11.11 -7.01
N TYR A 280 -48.40 11.73 -8.08
CA TYR A 280 -49.83 11.98 -8.29
C TYR A 280 -50.61 10.69 -8.61
N ASN A 281 -50.03 9.78 -9.41
CA ASN A 281 -50.66 8.48 -9.70
C ASN A 281 -50.66 7.52 -8.50
N LYS A 282 -49.68 7.61 -7.60
CA LYS A 282 -49.68 6.84 -6.34
C LYS A 282 -50.74 7.30 -5.33
N LYS A 283 -51.23 8.54 -5.42
CA LYS A 283 -52.29 9.08 -4.54
C LYS A 283 -53.72 8.82 -5.03
N LYS A 284 -53.92 8.47 -6.30
CA LYS A 284 -55.25 8.12 -6.87
C LYS A 284 -55.62 6.64 -6.80
N ASN A 285 -54.64 5.76 -6.56
CA ASN A 285 -54.84 4.31 -6.41
C ASN A 285 -54.75 3.83 -4.95
N LYS A 286 -55.15 4.68 -4.00
CA LYS A 286 -55.41 4.33 -2.61
C LYS A 286 -56.79 4.82 -2.21
#